data_AF-A0A8H5TUM1-F1
#
_entry.id   AF-A0A8H5TUM1-F1
#
_cell.length_a   1.000
_cell.length_b   1.000
_cell.length_c   1.000
_cell.angle_alpha   90.00
_cell.angle_beta   90.00
_cell.angle_gamma   90.00
#
_symmetry.space_group_name_H-M   'P 1'
#
loop_
_entity.id
_entity.type
_entity.pdbx_description
1 polymer ?
#
loop_
_entity_poly.entity_id
_entity_poly.type
_entity_poly.pdbx_seq_one_letter_code
_entity_poly.pdbx_strand_id
1 'polypeptide(L)'
;MTGLDTVKKRRAQPENLNGVKQPMANPSPTARTVTWHDIPEWRRDNKYILAGYRPLEADYLQVAKSLTFLHNETCNVYTHLIGAVLLPLFAVTILRTIYGPQYIDVTRTDFIMFSIFFCSAESCLIFSAVYHLIGSHSHEVEQFWHRMDLLGIVIVTVGTFIPGIYYIFNCEPFLQKIHWTIVCHPSHSNTSSAVVLCGSATAALICIPKFRTLRWRKVRVGAYVALGASAFIPLLHGVQVYGLEYMLEYSGMKWYLVELLLYGGGCGLYAVRTHHSPFPRPFHIKGEPFLT
;
A
#
# COMPACT_ATOMS: atom_id res chain seq x y z
N MET A 1 37.34 39.46 -53.15
CA MET A 1 36.77 40.10 -51.94
C MET A 1 36.09 39.01 -51.13
N THR A 2 36.21 39.08 -49.79
CA THR A 2 35.88 38.09 -48.74
C THR A 2 36.97 37.02 -48.57
N GLY A 3 37.44 36.67 -47.37
CA GLY A 3 37.19 37.12 -46.00
C GLY A 3 38.05 36.27 -45.06
N LEU A 4 38.59 36.90 -44.02
CA LEU A 4 39.63 36.43 -43.09
C LEU A 4 39.18 35.21 -42.24
N ASP A 5 39.87 34.06 -42.32
CA ASP A 5 39.65 32.90 -41.44
C ASP A 5 40.49 33.01 -40.16
N THR A 6 39.86 33.46 -39.07
CA THR A 6 40.45 33.41 -37.72
C THR A 6 39.97 32.18 -36.95
N VAL A 7 40.92 31.29 -36.66
CA VAL A 7 40.81 30.08 -35.83
C VAL A 7 40.36 30.43 -34.40
N LYS A 8 39.19 29.92 -33.99
CA LYS A 8 38.65 30.09 -32.64
C LYS A 8 39.19 28.99 -31.70
N LYS A 9 40.04 29.43 -30.78
CA LYS A 9 40.74 28.72 -29.68
C LYS A 9 39.78 27.86 -28.83
N ARG A 10 40.00 26.53 -28.78
CA ARG A 10 39.38 25.63 -27.77
C ARG A 10 39.98 25.93 -26.40
N ARG A 11 39.15 26.24 -25.41
CA ARG A 11 39.52 26.33 -23.99
C ARG A 11 39.70 24.91 -23.44
N ALA A 12 40.92 24.56 -23.04
CA ALA A 12 41.20 23.38 -22.24
C ALA A 12 40.79 23.64 -20.78
N GLN A 13 40.12 22.68 -20.15
CA GLN A 13 39.97 22.62 -18.69
C GLN A 13 41.34 22.28 -18.07
N PRO A 14 41.73 22.87 -16.94
CA PRO A 14 42.92 22.42 -16.22
C PRO A 14 42.61 21.12 -15.47
N GLU A 15 43.42 20.10 -15.73
CA GLU A 15 43.52 18.89 -14.92
C GLU A 15 43.94 19.28 -13.49
N ASN A 16 43.10 18.92 -12.51
CA ASN A 16 43.38 19.17 -11.10
C ASN A 16 44.25 18.02 -10.56
N LEU A 17 45.55 18.08 -10.85
CA LEU A 17 46.60 17.29 -10.20
C LEU A 17 46.87 17.90 -8.82
N ASN A 18 46.17 17.41 -7.79
CA ASN A 18 46.64 17.41 -6.40
C ASN A 18 45.79 16.44 -5.58
N GLY A 19 46.19 15.16 -5.60
CA GLY A 19 45.70 14.13 -4.70
C GLY A 19 46.22 14.36 -3.29
N VAL A 20 45.56 15.25 -2.53
CA VAL A 20 45.67 15.29 -1.08
C VAL A 20 44.32 14.80 -0.53
N LYS A 21 44.30 13.54 -0.07
CA LYS A 21 43.21 13.03 0.76
C LYS A 21 43.08 13.96 1.97
N GLN A 22 41.96 14.66 2.09
CA GLN A 22 41.63 15.32 3.35
C GLN A 22 41.63 14.24 4.45
N PRO A 23 42.24 14.50 5.63
CA PRO A 23 42.15 13.58 6.75
C PRO A 23 40.69 13.45 7.13
N MET A 24 40.15 12.22 7.04
CA MET A 24 38.86 11.90 7.63
C MET A 24 38.94 12.28 9.11
N ALA A 25 38.22 13.33 9.48
CA ALA A 25 37.98 13.65 10.88
C ALA A 25 37.43 12.38 11.56
N ASN A 26 37.97 12.07 12.74
CA ASN A 26 37.56 10.94 13.58
C ASN A 26 36.04 10.75 13.54
N PRO A 27 35.51 9.53 13.33
CA PRO A 27 34.08 9.33 13.22
C PRO A 27 33.42 9.79 14.53
N SER A 28 32.68 10.90 14.45
CA SER A 28 31.67 11.24 15.44
C SER A 28 30.74 10.04 15.60
N PRO A 29 30.20 9.76 16.79
CA PRO A 29 29.30 8.62 17.02
C PRO A 29 28.26 8.57 15.90
N THR A 30 28.30 7.51 15.09
CA THR A 30 27.60 7.39 13.81
C THR A 30 26.15 7.77 14.01
N ALA A 31 25.72 8.90 13.43
CA ALA A 31 24.36 9.38 13.58
C ALA A 31 23.40 8.26 13.13
N ARG A 32 22.40 7.93 13.97
CA ARG A 32 21.44 6.85 13.69
C ARG A 32 20.55 7.13 12.47
N THR A 33 20.47 8.40 12.05
CA THR A 33 19.71 8.86 10.89
C THR A 33 20.50 9.88 10.08
N VAL A 34 20.20 9.98 8.79
CA VAL A 34 20.85 10.86 7.80
C VAL A 34 19.86 11.88 7.20
N THR A 35 20.37 12.85 6.44
CA THR A 35 19.55 13.88 5.79
C THR A 35 19.05 13.44 4.40
N TRP A 36 18.08 14.17 3.85
CA TRP A 36 17.52 13.92 2.51
C TRP A 36 18.58 14.00 1.39
N HIS A 37 19.62 14.82 1.56
CA HIS A 37 20.70 14.93 0.58
C HIS A 37 21.66 13.73 0.63
N ASP A 38 21.74 13.04 1.77
CA ASP A 38 22.64 11.91 2.00
C ASP A 38 22.03 10.57 1.56
N ILE A 39 20.75 10.54 1.19
CA ILE A 39 20.08 9.34 0.66
C ILE A 39 20.10 9.30 -0.87
N PRO A 40 20.10 8.09 -1.46
CA PRO A 40 20.07 7.92 -2.91
C PRO A 40 18.73 8.34 -3.50
N GLU A 41 18.73 8.69 -4.79
CA GLU A 41 17.57 9.24 -5.50
C GLU A 41 16.32 8.34 -5.42
N TRP A 42 16.49 7.02 -5.41
CA TRP A 42 15.36 6.09 -5.33
C TRP A 42 14.62 6.10 -3.98
N ARG A 43 15.20 6.69 -2.93
CA ARG A 43 14.54 6.92 -1.63
C ARG A 43 14.05 8.36 -1.43
N ARG A 44 14.24 9.24 -2.41
CA ARG A 44 13.80 10.65 -2.34
C ARG A 44 12.35 10.76 -2.80
N ASP A 45 11.48 10.06 -2.10
CA ASP A 45 10.03 10.00 -2.32
C ASP A 45 9.34 11.35 -2.05
N ASN A 46 9.75 12.02 -0.96
CA ASN A 46 9.12 13.23 -0.47
C ASN A 46 10.16 14.32 -0.16
N LYS A 47 10.19 15.36 -1.00
CA LYS A 47 11.09 16.52 -0.84
C LYS A 47 10.84 17.36 0.42
N TYR A 48 9.72 17.15 1.12
CA TYR A 48 9.36 17.89 2.32
C TYR A 48 9.91 17.25 3.61
N ILE A 49 10.40 16.00 3.54
CA ILE A 49 11.07 15.30 4.63
C ILE A 49 12.57 15.59 4.51
N LEU A 50 13.12 16.42 5.39
CA LEU A 50 14.50 16.91 5.26
C LEU A 50 15.55 16.02 5.96
N ALA A 51 15.15 15.25 6.96
CA ALA A 51 16.05 14.44 7.79
C ALA A 51 15.30 13.28 8.47
N GLY A 52 16.05 12.42 9.16
CA GLY A 52 15.51 11.27 9.88
C GLY A 52 15.47 9.98 9.08
N TYR A 53 16.16 9.96 7.93
CA TYR A 53 16.25 8.76 7.09
C TYR A 53 17.21 7.74 7.69
N ARG A 54 16.93 6.45 7.50
CA ARG A 54 17.87 5.39 7.90
C ARG A 54 19.08 5.34 6.95
N PRO A 55 20.30 5.08 7.45
CA PRO A 55 21.50 4.89 6.62
C PRO A 55 21.32 3.85 5.52
N LEU A 56 22.12 3.94 4.46
CA LEU A 56 22.13 2.99 3.33
C LEU A 56 22.67 1.62 3.78
N GLU A 57 22.28 0.55 3.10
CA GLU A 57 22.86 -0.80 3.26
C GLU A 57 22.82 -1.28 4.71
N ALA A 58 21.75 -0.88 5.40
CA ALA A 58 21.47 -1.38 6.73
C ALA A 58 21.34 -2.91 6.63
N ASP A 59 22.34 -3.62 7.17
CA ASP A 59 22.22 -5.05 7.38
C ASP A 59 20.93 -5.34 8.16
N TYR A 60 20.34 -6.52 8.00
CA TYR A 60 19.06 -6.88 8.61
C TYR A 60 19.04 -6.65 10.13
N LEU A 61 20.19 -6.78 10.79
CA LEU A 61 20.34 -6.43 12.20
C LEU A 61 20.15 -4.93 12.47
N GLN A 62 20.66 -4.06 11.61
CA GLN A 62 20.45 -2.60 11.72
C GLN A 62 19.00 -2.23 11.43
N VAL A 63 18.36 -2.91 10.49
CA VAL A 63 16.92 -2.78 10.23
C VAL A 63 16.11 -3.17 11.48
N ALA A 64 16.40 -4.30 12.10
CA ALA A 64 15.73 -4.71 13.34
C ALA A 64 15.99 -3.71 14.48
N LYS A 65 17.22 -3.21 14.62
CA LYS A 65 17.56 -2.15 15.59
C LYS A 65 16.81 -0.85 15.31
N SER A 66 16.36 -0.58 14.08
CA SER A 66 15.60 0.63 13.75
C SER A 66 14.25 0.72 14.46
N LEU A 67 13.69 -0.41 14.91
CA LEU A 67 12.52 -0.43 15.79
C LEU A 67 12.78 0.28 17.14
N THR A 68 14.03 0.45 17.56
CA THR A 68 14.36 1.04 18.87
C THR A 68 14.60 2.55 18.85
N PHE A 69 14.48 3.21 17.70
CA PHE A 69 14.67 4.66 17.58
C PHE A 69 13.75 5.28 16.52
N LEU A 70 13.55 6.60 16.61
CA LEU A 70 12.68 7.33 15.69
C LEU A 70 13.38 7.63 14.35
N HIS A 71 12.68 7.40 13.25
CA HIS A 71 13.06 7.65 11.87
C HIS A 71 11.83 8.02 11.03
N ASN A 72 12.05 8.42 9.77
CA ASN A 72 11.00 8.88 8.86
C ASN A 72 9.87 7.84 8.64
N GLU A 73 10.24 6.54 8.60
CA GLU A 73 9.27 5.43 8.47
C GLU A 73 8.66 4.92 9.79
N THR A 74 8.99 5.49 10.96
CA THR A 74 8.60 4.87 12.24
C THR A 74 7.08 4.74 12.37
N CYS A 75 6.33 5.79 12.02
CA CYS A 75 4.87 5.71 12.07
C CYS A 75 4.34 4.62 11.14
N ASN A 76 4.79 4.56 9.88
CA ASN A 76 4.34 3.55 8.92
C ASN A 76 4.64 2.13 9.42
N VAL A 77 5.85 1.89 9.93
CA VAL A 77 6.21 0.59 10.50
C VAL A 77 5.27 0.24 11.65
N TYR A 78 5.12 1.11 12.64
CA TYR A 78 4.36 0.79 13.85
C TYR A 78 2.85 0.69 13.62
N THR A 79 2.26 1.53 12.77
CA THR A 79 0.82 1.46 12.49
C THR A 79 0.43 0.12 11.87
N HIS A 80 1.24 -0.40 10.94
CA HIS A 80 1.00 -1.68 10.30
C HIS A 80 1.44 -2.87 11.16
N LEU A 81 2.59 -2.78 11.84
CA LEU A 81 3.12 -3.84 12.69
C LEU A 81 2.23 -4.12 13.91
N ILE A 82 1.75 -3.07 14.59
CA ILE A 82 0.81 -3.23 15.71
C ILE A 82 -0.47 -3.89 15.21
N GLY A 83 -0.97 -3.47 14.05
CA GLY A 83 -2.11 -4.10 13.38
C GLY A 83 -1.89 -5.60 13.17
N ALA A 84 -0.78 -5.99 12.53
CA ALA A 84 -0.43 -7.38 12.25
C ALA A 84 -0.27 -8.24 13.52
N VAL A 85 0.17 -7.65 14.64
CA VAL A 85 0.27 -8.39 15.92
C VAL A 85 -1.11 -8.56 16.58
N LEU A 86 -1.97 -7.55 16.52
CA LEU A 86 -3.26 -7.56 17.22
C LEU A 86 -4.37 -8.25 16.44
N LEU A 87 -4.34 -8.17 15.10
CA LEU A 87 -5.41 -8.69 14.25
C LEU A 87 -5.62 -10.21 14.39
N PRO A 88 -4.59 -11.07 14.51
CA PRO A 88 -4.79 -12.50 14.77
C PRO A 88 -5.47 -12.78 16.11
N LEU A 89 -5.12 -12.01 17.16
CA LEU A 89 -5.75 -12.14 18.48
C LEU A 89 -7.23 -11.73 18.42
N PHE A 90 -7.51 -10.64 17.71
CA PHE A 90 -8.87 -10.18 17.45
C PHE A 90 -9.65 -11.22 16.64
N ALA A 91 -9.09 -11.75 15.55
CA ALA A 91 -9.68 -12.77 14.70
C ALA A 91 -10.04 -14.03 15.51
N VAL A 92 -9.11 -14.55 16.31
CA VAL A 92 -9.38 -15.71 17.18
C VAL A 92 -10.50 -15.42 18.17
N THR A 93 -10.52 -14.22 18.76
CA THR A 93 -11.57 -13.81 19.70
C THR A 93 -12.94 -13.78 19.01
N ILE A 94 -13.03 -13.19 17.82
CA ILE A 94 -14.26 -13.16 17.02
C ILE A 94 -14.70 -14.56 16.64
N LEU A 95 -13.80 -15.40 16.09
CA LEU A 95 -14.12 -16.76 15.68
C LEU A 95 -14.59 -17.64 16.86
N ARG A 96 -14.06 -17.44 18.06
CA ARG A 96 -14.57 -18.10 19.29
C ARG A 96 -15.93 -17.57 19.70
N THR A 97 -16.15 -16.26 19.56
CA THR A 97 -17.39 -15.59 19.94
C THR A 97 -18.55 -16.04 19.05
N ILE A 98 -18.33 -16.16 17.73
CA ILE A 98 -19.35 -16.66 16.79
C ILE A 98 -19.63 -18.16 16.97
N TYR A 99 -18.67 -18.94 17.46
CA TYR A 99 -18.90 -20.34 17.82
C TYR A 99 -19.70 -20.51 19.12
N GLY A 100 -19.88 -19.42 19.89
CA GLY A 100 -20.63 -19.44 21.15
C GLY A 100 -22.13 -19.69 20.93
N PRO A 101 -22.82 -20.23 21.96
CA PRO A 101 -24.23 -20.61 21.88
C PRO A 101 -25.20 -19.43 21.65
N GLN A 102 -24.71 -18.19 21.76
CA GLN A 102 -25.48 -16.97 21.54
C GLN A 102 -25.84 -16.71 20.07
N TYR A 103 -25.13 -17.33 19.12
CA TYR A 103 -25.42 -17.23 17.69
C TYR A 103 -26.02 -18.53 17.18
N ILE A 104 -27.22 -18.43 16.60
CA ILE A 104 -27.90 -19.56 15.98
C ILE A 104 -27.52 -19.63 14.49
N ASP A 105 -27.57 -20.84 13.92
CA ASP A 105 -27.37 -21.10 12.49
C ASP A 105 -26.01 -20.71 11.90
N VAL A 106 -24.96 -20.63 12.73
CA VAL A 106 -23.58 -20.41 12.25
C VAL A 106 -23.08 -21.65 11.51
N THR A 107 -22.72 -21.46 10.25
CA THR A 107 -22.27 -22.54 9.36
C THR A 107 -20.75 -22.58 9.23
N ARG A 108 -20.22 -23.69 8.71
CA ARG A 108 -18.79 -23.77 8.32
C ARG A 108 -18.40 -22.70 7.30
N THR A 109 -19.34 -22.28 6.45
CA THR A 109 -19.11 -21.24 5.44
C THR A 109 -18.80 -19.90 6.10
N ASP A 110 -19.47 -19.56 7.20
CA ASP A 110 -19.20 -18.33 7.96
C ASP A 110 -17.74 -18.29 8.44
N PHE A 111 -17.23 -19.40 9.01
CA PHE A 111 -15.84 -19.51 9.42
C PHE A 111 -14.87 -19.30 8.24
N ILE A 112 -15.20 -19.83 7.06
CA ILE A 112 -14.39 -19.65 5.85
C ILE A 112 -14.40 -18.17 5.43
N MET A 113 -15.57 -17.52 5.43
CA MET A 113 -15.73 -16.13 5.04
C MET A 113 -14.98 -15.17 5.98
N PHE A 114 -15.11 -15.35 7.28
CA PHE A 114 -14.32 -14.59 8.27
C PHE A 114 -12.82 -14.87 8.13
N SER A 115 -12.42 -16.13 7.87
CA SER A 115 -11.01 -16.47 7.68
C SER A 115 -10.43 -15.79 6.44
N ILE A 116 -11.16 -15.74 5.32
CA ILE A 116 -10.74 -15.03 4.11
C ILE A 116 -10.56 -13.53 4.41
N PHE A 117 -11.52 -12.92 5.10
CA PHE A 117 -11.43 -11.52 5.53
C PHE A 117 -10.16 -11.27 6.36
N PHE A 118 -10.00 -12.00 7.47
CA PHE A 118 -8.90 -11.78 8.40
C PHE A 118 -7.53 -12.11 7.76
N CYS A 119 -7.41 -13.20 7.01
CA CYS A 119 -6.15 -13.55 6.33
C CYS A 119 -5.77 -12.52 5.25
N SER A 120 -6.75 -11.95 4.54
CA SER A 120 -6.49 -10.93 3.52
C SER A 120 -6.03 -9.60 4.14
N ALA A 121 -6.68 -9.18 5.24
CA ALA A 121 -6.29 -7.99 6.01
C ALA A 121 -4.91 -8.17 6.67
N GLU A 122 -4.66 -9.34 7.27
CA GLU A 122 -3.37 -9.69 7.87
C GLU A 122 -2.24 -9.65 6.84
N SER A 123 -2.46 -10.23 5.65
CA SER A 123 -1.47 -10.20 4.57
C SER A 123 -1.12 -8.77 4.16
N CYS A 124 -2.10 -7.87 4.07
CA CYS A 124 -1.89 -6.45 3.77
C CYS A 124 -1.03 -5.77 4.85
N LEU A 125 -1.37 -5.97 6.13
CA LEU A 125 -0.62 -5.38 7.25
C LEU A 125 0.82 -5.90 7.33
N ILE A 126 1.03 -7.20 7.13
CA ILE A 126 2.37 -7.80 7.12
C ILE A 126 3.20 -7.24 5.96
N PHE A 127 2.66 -7.24 4.74
CA PHE A 127 3.42 -6.79 3.58
C PHE A 127 3.83 -5.31 3.70
N SER A 128 2.93 -4.48 4.22
CA SER A 128 3.20 -3.07 4.49
C SER A 128 4.24 -2.88 5.60
N ALA A 129 4.08 -3.56 6.74
CA ALA A 129 5.01 -3.48 7.85
C ALA A 129 6.43 -3.92 7.44
N VAL A 130 6.54 -5.01 6.68
CA VAL A 130 7.82 -5.50 6.18
C VAL A 130 8.42 -4.48 5.20
N TYR A 131 7.64 -3.95 4.25
CA TYR A 131 8.14 -2.95 3.30
C TYR A 131 8.73 -1.73 4.01
N HIS A 132 7.96 -1.09 4.88
CA HIS A 132 8.43 0.10 5.61
C HIS A 132 9.58 -0.24 6.55
N LEU A 133 9.66 -1.46 7.08
CA LEU A 133 10.76 -1.86 7.95
C LEU A 133 12.05 -2.12 7.14
N ILE A 134 12.01 -2.86 6.05
CA ILE A 134 13.22 -3.33 5.35
C ILE A 134 13.58 -2.53 4.09
N GLY A 135 12.76 -1.56 3.69
CA GLY A 135 12.97 -0.73 2.49
C GLY A 135 14.27 0.08 2.47
N SER A 136 14.97 0.23 3.60
CA SER A 136 16.30 0.87 3.65
C SER A 136 17.47 -0.05 3.30
N HIS A 137 17.25 -1.37 3.18
CA HIS A 137 18.33 -2.36 2.99
C HIS A 137 19.04 -2.19 1.65
N SER A 138 18.33 -2.39 0.52
CA SER A 138 18.89 -2.22 -0.82
C SER A 138 17.80 -1.85 -1.81
N HIS A 139 18.19 -1.33 -2.98
CA HIS A 139 17.23 -0.93 -4.01
C HIS A 139 16.38 -2.12 -4.51
N GLU A 140 16.98 -3.30 -4.63
CA GLU A 140 16.27 -4.51 -5.08
C GLU A 140 15.23 -4.99 -4.04
N VAL A 141 15.61 -4.95 -2.76
CA VAL A 141 14.74 -5.32 -1.63
C VAL A 141 13.58 -4.34 -1.51
N GLU A 142 13.85 -3.03 -1.60
CA GLU A 142 12.82 -1.99 -1.62
C GLU A 142 11.83 -2.25 -2.75
N GLN A 143 12.30 -2.47 -3.98
CA GLN A 143 11.43 -2.71 -5.12
C GLN A 143 10.60 -3.99 -5.01
N PHE A 144 11.14 -5.03 -4.38
CA PHE A 144 10.39 -6.26 -4.13
C PHE A 144 9.29 -6.03 -3.10
N TRP A 145 9.61 -5.47 -1.94
CA TRP A 145 8.63 -5.30 -0.89
C TRP A 145 7.62 -4.20 -1.17
N HIS A 146 7.98 -3.17 -1.93
CA HIS A 146 7.02 -2.19 -2.45
C HIS A 146 5.97 -2.88 -3.34
N ARG A 147 6.35 -3.89 -4.14
CA ARG A 147 5.38 -4.68 -4.92
C ARG A 147 4.48 -5.51 -4.01
N MET A 148 5.04 -6.11 -2.97
CA MET A 148 4.26 -6.92 -2.02
C MET A 148 3.27 -6.08 -1.23
N ASP A 149 3.67 -4.88 -0.78
CA ASP A 149 2.81 -3.93 -0.09
C ASP A 149 1.62 -3.50 -0.97
N LEU A 150 1.91 -3.08 -2.21
CA LEU A 150 0.89 -2.78 -3.21
C LEU A 150 -0.02 -3.99 -3.52
N LEU A 151 0.54 -5.20 -3.60
CA LEU A 151 -0.23 -6.43 -3.77
C LEU A 151 -1.13 -6.70 -2.55
N GLY A 152 -0.68 -6.37 -1.34
CA GLY A 152 -1.45 -6.44 -0.11
C GLY A 152 -2.77 -5.67 -0.20
N ILE A 153 -2.73 -4.46 -0.76
CA ILE A 153 -3.94 -3.64 -1.00
C ILE A 153 -4.93 -4.38 -1.93
N VAL A 154 -4.43 -5.02 -3.00
CA VAL A 154 -5.29 -5.81 -3.90
C VAL A 154 -5.87 -7.03 -3.18
N ILE A 155 -5.05 -7.75 -2.42
CA ILE A 155 -5.46 -8.94 -1.67
C ILE A 155 -6.57 -8.60 -0.68
N VAL A 156 -6.40 -7.56 0.14
CA VAL A 156 -7.44 -7.15 1.11
C VAL A 156 -8.70 -6.67 0.40
N THR A 157 -8.59 -5.92 -0.70
CA THR A 157 -9.76 -5.43 -1.45
C THR A 157 -10.59 -6.59 -2.02
N VAL A 158 -9.94 -7.58 -2.64
CA VAL A 158 -10.64 -8.77 -3.17
C VAL A 158 -11.16 -9.65 -2.02
N GLY A 159 -10.35 -9.80 -0.96
CA GLY A 159 -10.66 -10.61 0.21
C GLY A 159 -11.84 -10.08 1.04
N THR A 160 -12.12 -8.78 1.01
CA THR A 160 -13.31 -8.19 1.65
C THR A 160 -14.57 -8.33 0.79
N PHE A 161 -14.44 -8.34 -0.54
CA PHE A 161 -15.58 -8.50 -1.44
C PHE A 161 -16.18 -9.90 -1.36
N ILE A 162 -15.36 -10.95 -1.21
CA ILE A 162 -15.83 -12.33 -1.11
C ILE A 162 -16.87 -12.50 0.02
N PRO A 163 -16.55 -12.22 1.30
CA PRO A 163 -17.49 -12.31 2.41
C PRO A 163 -18.59 -11.23 2.34
N GLY A 164 -18.29 -10.03 1.83
CA GLY A 164 -19.32 -8.99 1.65
C GLY A 164 -20.45 -9.44 0.73
N ILE A 165 -20.12 -10.02 -0.43
CA ILE A 165 -21.09 -10.58 -1.37
C ILE A 165 -21.86 -11.75 -0.76
N TYR A 166 -21.18 -12.61 0.01
CA TYR A 166 -21.82 -13.72 0.73
C TYR A 166 -22.95 -13.24 1.64
N TYR A 167 -22.66 -12.25 2.49
CA TYR A 167 -23.64 -11.76 3.46
C TYR A 167 -24.72 -10.87 2.84
N ILE A 168 -24.42 -10.08 1.80
CA ILE A 168 -25.43 -9.29 1.08
C ILE A 168 -26.45 -10.19 0.39
N PHE A 169 -26.00 -11.25 -0.28
CA PHE A 169 -26.86 -12.13 -1.09
C PHE A 169 -27.05 -13.50 -0.45
N ASN A 170 -27.09 -13.59 0.89
CA ASN A 170 -27.11 -14.88 1.60
C ASN A 170 -28.26 -15.80 1.15
N CYS A 171 -29.42 -15.23 0.85
CA CYS A 171 -30.59 -15.96 0.36
C CYS A 171 -30.57 -16.27 -1.15
N GLU A 172 -29.63 -15.70 -1.91
CA GLU A 172 -29.60 -15.74 -3.38
C GLU A 172 -28.26 -16.29 -3.92
N PRO A 173 -28.04 -17.62 -3.89
CA PRO A 173 -26.77 -18.23 -4.29
C PRO A 173 -26.38 -17.96 -5.75
N PHE A 174 -27.35 -17.72 -6.62
CA PHE A 174 -27.11 -17.34 -8.01
C PHE A 174 -26.48 -15.95 -8.12
N LEU A 175 -26.99 -14.98 -7.34
CA LEU A 175 -26.44 -13.63 -7.30
C LEU A 175 -25.05 -13.62 -6.67
N GLN A 176 -24.79 -14.41 -5.63
CA GLN A 176 -23.43 -14.56 -5.07
C GLN A 176 -22.43 -14.96 -6.16
N LYS A 177 -22.75 -16.01 -6.94
CA LYS A 177 -21.88 -16.50 -8.02
C LYS A 177 -21.61 -15.43 -9.08
N ILE A 178 -22.63 -14.70 -9.53
CA ILE A 178 -22.45 -13.63 -10.53
C ILE A 178 -21.49 -12.55 -10.02
N HIS A 179 -21.69 -12.06 -8.80
CA HIS A 179 -20.83 -11.01 -8.25
C HIS A 179 -19.43 -11.53 -7.93
N TRP A 180 -19.29 -12.77 -7.47
CA TRP A 180 -17.97 -13.36 -7.31
C TRP A 180 -17.26 -13.55 -8.64
N THR A 181 -17.93 -13.93 -9.74
CA THR A 181 -17.25 -14.01 -11.05
C THR A 181 -16.83 -12.64 -11.58
N ILE A 182 -17.58 -11.58 -11.25
CA ILE A 182 -17.20 -10.19 -11.53
C ILE A 182 -15.94 -9.80 -10.76
N VAL A 183 -15.76 -10.30 -9.55
CA VAL A 183 -14.66 -9.87 -8.66
C VAL A 183 -13.43 -10.79 -8.74
N CYS A 184 -13.68 -12.09 -8.73
CA CYS A 184 -12.72 -13.19 -8.67
C CYS A 184 -12.91 -14.07 -9.91
N HIS A 185 -11.93 -14.10 -10.80
CA HIS A 185 -11.95 -15.07 -11.89
C HIS A 185 -11.84 -16.50 -11.32
N PRO A 186 -12.77 -17.43 -11.60
CA PRO A 186 -12.55 -18.84 -11.31
C PRO A 186 -11.49 -19.35 -12.28
N SER A 187 -10.35 -19.83 -11.79
CA SER A 187 -9.25 -20.35 -12.62
C SER A 187 -9.62 -21.58 -13.47
N HIS A 188 -10.89 -21.98 -13.56
CA HIS A 188 -11.36 -23.21 -14.20
C HIS A 188 -12.74 -23.14 -14.91
N SER A 189 -13.32 -21.96 -15.16
CA SER A 189 -14.60 -21.88 -15.91
C SER A 189 -14.40 -21.36 -17.34
N ASN A 190 -14.61 -22.24 -18.33
CA ASN A 190 -14.65 -21.93 -19.77
C ASN A 190 -15.93 -21.14 -20.15
N THR A 191 -16.21 -20.02 -19.47
CA THR A 191 -17.36 -19.17 -19.78
C THR A 191 -16.89 -17.80 -20.23
N SER A 192 -16.86 -17.64 -21.55
CA SER A 192 -16.61 -16.40 -22.26
C SER A 192 -17.69 -15.36 -21.94
N SER A 193 -17.51 -14.58 -20.90
CA SER A 193 -18.23 -13.31 -20.74
C SER A 193 -17.24 -12.27 -20.26
N ALA A 194 -17.24 -11.10 -20.91
CA ALA A 194 -16.31 -9.99 -20.74
C ALA A 194 -16.52 -9.26 -19.40
N VAL A 195 -16.65 -10.02 -18.32
CA VAL A 195 -17.07 -9.57 -17.02
C VAL A 195 -15.86 -9.65 -16.09
N VAL A 196 -15.14 -8.52 -16.07
CA VAL A 196 -14.32 -7.98 -14.99
C VAL A 196 -13.17 -8.87 -14.48
N LEU A 197 -12.05 -8.73 -15.17
CA LEU A 197 -10.71 -9.20 -14.82
C LEU A 197 -10.05 -8.42 -13.64
N CYS A 198 -10.80 -7.76 -12.75
CA CYS A 198 -10.24 -6.62 -11.99
C CYS A 198 -9.14 -6.99 -10.99
N GLY A 199 -9.33 -7.99 -10.12
CA GLY A 199 -8.33 -8.35 -9.10
C GLY A 199 -7.03 -8.87 -9.71
N SER A 200 -7.12 -9.92 -10.53
CA SER A 200 -5.95 -10.57 -11.15
C SER A 200 -5.24 -9.67 -12.17
N ALA A 201 -5.97 -8.85 -12.94
CA ALA A 201 -5.33 -7.89 -13.84
C ALA A 201 -4.62 -6.79 -13.06
N THR A 202 -5.21 -6.28 -11.97
CA THR A 202 -4.56 -5.27 -11.13
C THR A 202 -3.29 -5.85 -10.49
N ALA A 203 -3.37 -7.07 -9.95
CA ALA A 203 -2.19 -7.78 -9.43
C ALA A 203 -1.10 -7.97 -10.51
N ALA A 204 -1.47 -8.39 -11.72
CA ALA A 204 -0.53 -8.53 -12.83
C ALA A 204 0.13 -7.19 -13.22
N LEU A 205 -0.65 -6.10 -13.27
CA LEU A 205 -0.13 -4.76 -13.56
C LEU A 205 0.87 -4.25 -12.50
N ILE A 206 0.79 -4.76 -11.26
CA ILE A 206 1.70 -4.42 -10.16
C ILE A 206 2.95 -5.31 -10.19
N CYS A 207 2.76 -6.63 -10.31
CA CYS A 207 3.82 -7.60 -10.16
C CYS A 207 4.76 -7.67 -11.39
N ILE A 208 4.26 -7.34 -12.59
CA ILE A 208 5.04 -7.40 -13.83
C ILE A 208 5.94 -6.15 -13.95
N PRO A 209 7.28 -6.30 -13.98
CA PRO A 209 8.22 -5.16 -13.99
C PRO A 209 8.03 -4.19 -15.17
N LYS A 210 7.54 -4.68 -16.32
CA LYS A 210 7.33 -3.89 -17.55
C LYS A 210 6.31 -2.75 -17.37
N PHE A 211 5.35 -2.90 -16.45
CA PHE A 211 4.30 -1.91 -16.19
C PHE A 211 4.70 -0.88 -15.12
N ARG A 212 5.97 -0.83 -14.71
CA ARG A 212 6.46 0.11 -13.69
C ARG A 212 6.79 1.51 -14.23
N THR A 213 6.97 1.66 -15.54
CA THR A 213 7.38 2.95 -16.11
C THR A 213 6.33 4.04 -15.83
N LEU A 214 6.77 5.30 -15.77
CA LEU A 214 5.89 6.45 -15.53
C LEU A 214 4.70 6.49 -16.51
N ARG A 215 4.86 5.94 -17.71
CA ARG A 215 3.82 5.76 -18.72
C ARG A 215 2.61 4.97 -18.20
N TRP A 216 2.84 3.92 -17.41
CA TRP A 216 1.79 3.04 -16.90
C TRP A 216 1.24 3.48 -15.54
N ARG A 217 1.80 4.53 -14.92
CA ARG A 217 1.35 5.04 -13.61
C ARG A 217 -0.15 5.32 -13.60
N LYS A 218 -0.66 6.05 -14.61
CA LYS A 218 -2.10 6.36 -14.73
C LYS A 218 -2.96 5.11 -14.87
N VAL A 219 -2.48 4.11 -15.62
CA VAL A 219 -3.19 2.84 -15.82
C VAL A 219 -3.27 2.05 -14.51
N ARG A 220 -2.17 1.95 -13.75
CA ARG A 220 -2.16 1.27 -12.45
C ARG A 220 -3.07 1.95 -11.43
N VAL A 221 -3.00 3.28 -11.32
CA VAL A 221 -3.88 4.04 -10.43
C VAL A 221 -5.35 3.88 -10.86
N GLY A 222 -5.63 3.96 -12.16
CA GLY A 222 -6.97 3.71 -12.69
C GLY A 222 -7.49 2.30 -12.38
N ALA A 223 -6.63 1.28 -12.45
CA ALA A 223 -6.98 -0.10 -12.10
C ALA A 223 -7.35 -0.25 -10.61
N TYR A 224 -6.60 0.38 -9.70
CA TYR A 224 -6.96 0.42 -8.27
C TYR A 224 -8.29 1.11 -8.02
N VAL A 225 -8.50 2.29 -8.62
CA VAL A 225 -9.74 3.04 -8.47
C VAL A 225 -10.92 2.24 -9.02
N ALA A 226 -10.76 1.60 -10.17
CA ALA A 226 -11.79 0.74 -10.76
C ALA A 226 -12.09 -0.50 -9.89
N LEU A 227 -11.05 -1.14 -9.34
CA LEU A 227 -11.20 -2.27 -8.42
C LEU A 227 -11.94 -1.86 -7.15
N GLY A 228 -11.63 -0.71 -6.55
CA GLY A 228 -12.35 -0.19 -5.39
C GLY A 228 -13.79 0.22 -5.72
N ALA A 229 -13.99 0.92 -6.84
CA ALA A 229 -15.31 1.37 -7.27
C ALA A 229 -16.25 0.21 -7.67
N SER A 230 -15.73 -0.97 -8.02
CA SER A 230 -16.58 -2.12 -8.31
C SER A 230 -17.34 -2.62 -7.08
N ALA A 231 -16.94 -2.24 -5.85
CA ALA A 231 -17.68 -2.49 -4.61
C ALA A 231 -19.12 -1.94 -4.66
N PHE A 232 -19.37 -0.86 -5.42
CA PHE A 232 -20.70 -0.28 -5.55
C PHE A 232 -21.67 -1.18 -6.31
N ILE A 233 -21.18 -2.08 -7.18
CA ILE A 233 -22.03 -2.94 -8.01
C ILE A 233 -22.90 -3.87 -7.14
N PRO A 234 -22.35 -4.72 -6.25
CA PRO A 234 -23.17 -5.57 -5.38
C PRO A 234 -24.02 -4.76 -4.39
N LEU A 235 -23.55 -3.60 -3.92
CA LEU A 235 -24.32 -2.75 -3.01
C LEU A 235 -25.56 -2.16 -3.70
N LEU A 236 -25.42 -1.59 -4.90
CA LEU A 236 -26.53 -1.04 -5.66
C LEU A 236 -27.53 -2.12 -6.07
N HIS A 237 -27.04 -3.29 -6.49
CA HIS A 237 -27.92 -4.40 -6.83
C HIS A 237 -28.64 -4.95 -5.59
N GLY A 238 -27.96 -5.04 -4.44
CA GLY A 238 -28.60 -5.38 -3.17
C GLY A 238 -29.71 -4.40 -2.78
N VAL A 239 -29.51 -3.08 -2.97
CA VAL A 239 -30.55 -2.07 -2.75
C VAL A 239 -31.74 -2.24 -3.69
N GLN A 240 -31.52 -2.63 -4.95
CA GLN A 240 -32.60 -2.88 -5.90
C GLN A 240 -33.44 -4.11 -5.53
N VAL A 241 -32.80 -5.15 -4.99
CA VAL A 241 -33.46 -6.42 -4.65
C VAL A 241 -34.15 -6.34 -3.29
N TYR A 242 -33.48 -5.81 -2.27
CA TYR A 242 -33.94 -5.86 -0.87
C TYR A 242 -34.46 -4.51 -0.34
N GLY A 243 -34.22 -3.41 -1.05
CA GLY A 243 -34.51 -2.06 -0.59
C GLY A 243 -33.41 -1.44 0.27
N LEU A 244 -33.43 -0.11 0.37
CA LEU A 244 -32.39 0.66 1.06
C LEU A 244 -32.39 0.43 2.58
N GLU A 245 -33.57 0.40 3.21
CA GLU A 245 -33.69 0.22 4.67
C GLU A 245 -33.13 -1.13 5.12
N TYR A 246 -33.45 -2.20 4.39
CA TYR A 246 -32.92 -3.53 4.66
C TYR A 246 -31.39 -3.57 4.55
N MET A 247 -30.85 -2.97 3.48
CA MET A 247 -29.40 -2.95 3.26
C MET A 247 -28.66 -2.13 4.34
N LEU A 248 -29.20 -0.98 4.76
CA LEU A 248 -28.59 -0.18 5.81
C LEU A 248 -28.58 -0.87 7.16
N GLU A 249 -29.62 -1.64 7.49
CA GLU A 249 -29.77 -2.25 8.80
C GLU A 249 -29.14 -3.64 8.91
N TYR A 250 -29.35 -4.52 7.92
CA TYR A 250 -28.99 -5.94 8.03
C TYR A 250 -27.73 -6.34 7.26
N SER A 251 -27.46 -5.76 6.07
CA SER A 251 -26.27 -6.14 5.28
C SER A 251 -25.00 -5.41 5.70
N GLY A 252 -25.10 -4.46 6.64
CA GLY A 252 -23.97 -3.66 7.10
C GLY A 252 -23.59 -2.52 6.13
N MET A 253 -24.43 -2.19 5.15
CA MET A 253 -24.17 -1.12 4.16
C MET A 253 -23.79 0.22 4.82
N LYS A 254 -24.36 0.55 5.98
CA LYS A 254 -23.99 1.76 6.74
C LYS A 254 -22.50 1.82 7.07
N TRP A 255 -21.89 0.68 7.39
CA TRP A 255 -20.47 0.59 7.74
C TRP A 255 -19.58 0.71 6.50
N TYR A 256 -20.00 0.15 5.36
CA TYR A 256 -19.31 0.36 4.08
C TYR A 256 -19.31 1.84 3.65
N LEU A 257 -20.39 2.58 3.92
CA LEU A 257 -20.43 4.02 3.64
C LEU A 257 -19.50 4.82 4.55
N VAL A 258 -19.42 4.46 5.84
CA VAL A 258 -18.46 5.06 6.77
C VAL A 258 -17.02 4.74 6.35
N GLU A 259 -16.76 3.49 5.98
CA GLU A 259 -15.47 3.04 5.46
C GLU A 259 -15.07 3.84 4.19
N LEU A 260 -16.00 4.05 3.25
CA LEU A 260 -15.76 4.88 2.07
C LEU A 260 -15.39 6.33 2.43
N LEU A 261 -16.06 6.93 3.43
CA LEU A 261 -15.74 8.28 3.89
C LEU A 261 -14.34 8.32 4.52
N LEU A 262 -13.98 7.32 5.32
CA LEU A 262 -12.68 7.23 5.98
C LEU A 262 -11.55 7.00 4.96
N TYR A 263 -11.69 6.03 4.05
CA TYR A 263 -10.70 5.77 2.99
C TYR A 263 -10.62 6.92 2.00
N GLY A 264 -11.76 7.44 1.55
CA GLY A 264 -11.82 8.59 0.64
C GLY A 264 -11.17 9.83 1.25
N GLY A 265 -11.46 10.10 2.53
CA GLY A 265 -10.84 11.17 3.31
C GLY A 265 -9.32 10.98 3.46
N GLY A 266 -8.88 9.76 3.81
CA GLY A 266 -7.45 9.42 3.91
C GLY A 266 -6.71 9.61 2.59
N CYS A 267 -7.24 9.08 1.49
CA CYS A 267 -6.70 9.26 0.14
C CYS A 267 -6.66 10.74 -0.28
N GLY A 268 -7.71 11.50 0.04
CA GLY A 268 -7.77 12.94 -0.22
C GLY A 268 -6.69 13.72 0.53
N LEU A 269 -6.52 13.44 1.82
CA LEU A 269 -5.47 14.06 2.64
C LEU A 269 -4.07 13.70 2.13
N TYR A 270 -3.85 12.45 1.72
CA TYR A 270 -2.60 12.01 1.10
C TYR A 270 -2.30 12.80 -0.18
N ALA A 271 -3.27 12.86 -1.10
CA ALA A 271 -3.13 13.58 -2.36
C ALA A 271 -2.83 15.08 -2.14
N VAL A 272 -3.58 15.76 -1.26
CA VAL A 272 -3.37 17.19 -0.99
C VAL A 272 -1.99 17.45 -0.36
N ARG A 273 -1.51 16.58 0.55
CA ARG A 273 -0.18 16.73 1.17
C ARG A 273 0.97 16.61 0.17
N THR A 274 0.87 15.73 -0.83
CA THR A 274 1.90 15.61 -1.88
C THR A 274 2.01 16.85 -2.76
N HIS A 275 0.90 17.58 -2.95
CA HIS A 275 0.85 18.73 -3.86
C HIS A 275 1.09 20.09 -3.18
N HIS A 276 0.72 20.27 -1.91
CA HIS A 276 0.57 21.61 -1.32
C HIS A 276 1.31 21.89 0.00
N SER A 277 2.22 21.04 0.50
CA SER A 277 2.93 21.37 1.75
C SER A 277 3.82 22.62 1.58
N PRO A 278 3.49 23.79 2.17
CA PRO A 278 4.20 25.05 1.88
C PRO A 278 5.52 25.19 2.65
N PHE A 279 5.77 24.30 3.62
CA PHE A 279 6.93 24.39 4.51
C PHE A 279 7.70 23.07 4.53
N PRO A 280 9.01 23.09 4.23
CA PRO A 280 9.89 21.95 4.48
C PRO A 280 9.97 21.74 5.99
N ARG A 281 9.67 20.53 6.47
CA ARG A 281 9.59 20.29 7.91
C ARG A 281 10.95 19.84 8.43
N PRO A 282 11.60 20.60 9.34
CA PRO A 282 12.65 20.02 10.17
C PRO A 282 12.05 18.86 10.97
N PHE A 283 12.86 17.85 11.29
CA PHE A 283 12.46 16.64 11.99
C PHE A 283 11.98 16.98 13.42
N HIS A 284 10.76 17.52 13.54
CA HIS A 284 10.12 17.84 14.80
C HIS A 284 8.94 16.91 15.03
N ILE A 285 9.21 15.99 15.94
CA ILE A 285 8.34 14.99 16.53
C ILE A 285 7.16 15.70 17.21
N LYS A 286 6.00 15.74 16.54
CA LYS A 286 4.70 15.89 17.20
C LYS A 286 3.66 15.10 16.43
N GLY A 287 3.54 13.81 16.73
CA GLY A 287 2.32 13.00 16.61
C GLY A 287 1.55 12.93 15.28
N GLU A 288 2.02 13.55 14.20
CA GLU A 288 1.37 13.48 12.90
C GLU A 288 1.70 12.13 12.25
N PRO A 289 0.72 11.43 11.67
CA PRO A 289 0.99 10.21 10.93
C PRO A 289 1.85 10.58 9.71
N PHE A 290 3.13 10.21 9.77
CA PHE A 290 4.07 10.33 8.65
C PHE A 290 3.74 9.25 7.61
N LEU A 291 2.57 9.35 6.99
CA LEU A 291 2.18 8.50 5.87
C LEU A 291 3.03 8.85 4.66
N THR A 292 3.97 7.98 4.31
CA THR A 292 4.69 7.97 3.02
C THR A 292 3.89 7.21 1.99
#